data_AF-W0AFX6-F1
#
_entry.id   AF-W0AFX6-F1
#
_cell.length_a   1.000
_cell.length_b   1.000
_cell.length_c   1.000
_cell.angle_alpha   90.00
_cell.angle_beta   90.00
_cell.angle_gamma   90.00
#
_symmetry.space_group_name_H-M   'P 1'
#
loop_
_entity.id
_entity.type
_entity.pdbx_description
1 polymer ?
#
loop_
_entity_poly.entity_id
_entity_poly.type
_entity_poly.pdbx_seq_one_letter_code
_entity_poly.pdbx_strand_id
1 'polypeptide(L)'
;MKGARNPDGTYDGRKVLSELSGGRISPGEVQSIFDQVKANGEAWRNCPAPHHVVDRIEGKLPTKFRCRHCGATKGTEIIFYIEGFVAAGGDGKAVWPEWDR
;
A
#
# COMPACT_ATOMS: atom_id res chain seq x y z
N MET A 1 -3.40 -17.47 12.25
CA MET A 1 -4.58 -16.65 11.88
C MET A 1 -5.68 -16.52 12.95
N LYS A 2 -5.99 -17.48 13.85
CA LYS A 2 -7.03 -17.25 14.90
C LYS A 2 -6.74 -16.03 15.80
N GLY A 3 -5.48 -15.63 15.98
CA GLY A 3 -5.07 -14.46 16.78
C GLY A 3 -5.14 -13.10 16.07
N ALA A 4 -5.52 -13.07 14.79
CA ALA A 4 -5.54 -11.86 13.97
C ALA A 4 -6.95 -11.33 13.70
N ARG A 5 -7.99 -11.79 14.41
CA ARG A 5 -9.36 -11.26 14.26
C ARG A 5 -9.62 -10.05 15.15
N ASN A 6 -10.32 -9.07 14.61
CA ASN A 6 -10.90 -7.93 15.33
C ASN A 6 -12.23 -8.35 16.01
N PRO A 7 -12.71 -7.58 17.02
CA PRO A 7 -13.99 -7.84 17.68
C PRO A 7 -15.21 -7.80 16.75
N ASP A 8 -15.13 -7.07 15.64
CA ASP A 8 -16.17 -6.97 14.61
C ASP A 8 -16.17 -8.15 13.61
N GLY A 9 -15.29 -9.14 13.82
CA GLY A 9 -15.18 -10.33 12.99
C GLY A 9 -14.28 -10.18 11.75
N THR A 10 -13.77 -8.97 11.48
CA THR A 10 -12.77 -8.73 10.41
C THR A 10 -11.36 -9.16 10.84
N TYR A 11 -10.39 -9.12 9.92
CA TYR A 11 -8.98 -9.40 10.24
C TYR A 11 -8.18 -8.10 10.48
N ASP A 12 -7.31 -8.10 11.50
CA ASP A 12 -6.24 -7.11 11.67
C ASP A 12 -5.16 -7.38 10.63
N GLY A 13 -5.22 -6.66 9.50
CA GLY A 13 -4.28 -6.79 8.40
C GLY A 13 -2.82 -6.65 8.82
N ARG A 14 -2.51 -5.91 9.90
CA ARG A 14 -1.13 -5.75 10.40
C ARG A 14 -0.63 -7.03 11.03
N LYS A 15 -1.47 -7.69 11.83
CA LYS A 15 -1.16 -8.99 12.44
C LYS A 15 -1.07 -10.07 11.37
N VAL A 16 -1.98 -10.07 10.39
CA VAL A 16 -1.94 -11.02 9.27
C VAL A 16 -0.64 -10.88 8.48
N LEU A 17 -0.25 -9.66 8.09
CA LEU A 17 0.99 -9.43 7.34
C LEU A 17 2.24 -9.74 8.18
N SER A 18 2.21 -9.42 9.48
CA SER A 18 3.27 -9.82 10.40
C SER A 18 3.42 -11.35 10.47
N GLU A 19 2.32 -12.08 10.63
CA GLU A 19 2.30 -13.55 10.60
C GLU A 19 2.82 -14.11 9.27
N LEU A 20 2.36 -13.57 8.13
CA LEU A 20 2.80 -14.00 6.79
C LEU A 20 4.28 -13.71 6.52
N SER A 21 4.84 -12.67 7.16
CA SER A 21 6.28 -12.37 7.11
C SER A 21 7.12 -13.30 7.99
N GLY A 22 6.49 -14.26 8.70
CA GLY A 22 7.15 -15.09 9.71
C GLY A 22 7.58 -14.30 10.95
N GLY A 23 6.89 -13.20 11.25
CA GLY A 23 7.23 -12.29 12.35
C GLY A 23 8.44 -11.39 12.08
N ARG A 24 9.01 -11.41 10.86
CA ARG A 24 10.16 -10.57 10.48
C ARG A 24 9.83 -9.08 10.41
N ILE A 25 8.56 -8.77 10.17
CA ILE A 25 8.03 -7.41 10.23
C ILE A 25 7.00 -7.38 11.34
N SER A 26 7.22 -6.53 12.35
CA SER A 26 6.30 -6.39 13.47
C SER A 26 4.99 -5.71 13.04
N PRO A 27 3.87 -5.91 13.77
CA PRO A 27 2.63 -5.21 13.45
C PRO A 27 2.76 -3.67 13.48
N GLY A 28 3.65 -3.13 14.31
CA GLY A 28 3.96 -1.70 14.35
C GLY A 28 4.70 -1.20 13.11
N GLU A 29 5.65 -1.98 12.60
CA GLU A 29 6.30 -1.68 11.31
C GLU A 29 5.31 -1.76 10.15
N VAL A 30 4.40 -2.74 10.16
CA VAL A 30 3.32 -2.81 9.15
C VAL A 30 2.43 -1.56 9.23
N GLN A 31 2.06 -1.10 10.44
CA GLN A 31 1.32 0.15 10.62
C GLN A 31 2.08 1.34 10.03
N SER A 32 3.38 1.48 10.31
CA SER A 32 4.20 2.56 9.77
C SER A 32 4.25 2.54 8.23
N ILE A 33 4.35 1.35 7.63
CA ILE A 33 4.30 1.20 6.17
C ILE A 33 2.94 1.66 5.63
N PHE A 34 1.83 1.28 6.29
CA PHE A 34 0.49 1.71 5.88
C PHE A 34 0.32 3.23 5.96
N ASP A 35 0.82 3.86 7.02
CA ASP A 35 0.73 5.30 7.19
C ASP A 35 1.57 6.03 6.13
N GLN A 36 2.76 5.51 5.81
CA GLN A 36 3.57 6.02 4.69
C GLN A 36 2.87 5.88 3.34
N VAL A 37 2.21 4.75 3.07
CA VAL A 37 1.47 4.54 1.82
C VAL A 37 0.30 5.52 1.71
N LYS A 38 -0.46 5.70 2.79
CA LYS A 38 -1.57 6.67 2.84
C LYS A 38 -1.10 8.10 2.59
N ALA A 39 -0.08 8.55 3.33
CA ALA A 39 0.47 9.89 3.19
C ALA A 39 1.02 10.13 1.78
N ASN A 40 1.73 9.16 1.20
CA ASN A 40 2.22 9.25 -0.18
C ASN A 40 1.07 9.29 -1.19
N GLY A 41 0.03 8.47 -1.01
CA GLY A 41 -1.14 8.47 -1.89
C GLY A 41 -1.89 9.80 -1.90
N GLU A 42 -2.07 10.39 -0.71
CA GLU A 42 -2.69 11.72 -0.57
C GLU A 42 -1.84 12.82 -1.20
N ALA A 43 -0.53 12.85 -0.90
CA ALA A 43 0.39 13.82 -1.48
C ALA A 43 0.49 13.71 -3.01
N TRP A 44 0.38 12.50 -3.56
CA TRP A 44 0.37 12.28 -5.00
C TRP A 44 -0.94 12.78 -5.64
N ARG A 45 -2.08 12.46 -5.03
CA ARG A 45 -3.41 12.89 -5.49
C ARG A 45 -3.56 14.41 -5.51
N ASN A 46 -3.04 15.07 -4.47
CA ASN A 46 -3.11 16.53 -4.32
C ASN A 46 -1.96 17.25 -5.04
N CYS A 47 -1.05 16.53 -5.69
CA CYS A 47 0.05 17.14 -6.42
C CYS A 47 -0.48 17.80 -7.71
N PRO A 48 -0.30 19.13 -7.89
CA PRO A 48 -0.77 19.82 -9.10
C PRO A 48 0.12 19.54 -10.32
N ALA A 49 1.25 18.87 -10.13
CA ALA A 49 2.17 18.55 -11.20
C ALA A 49 1.76 17.26 -11.94
N PRO A 50 2.05 17.17 -13.25
CA PRO A 50 1.75 15.96 -14.01
C PRO A 50 2.44 14.71 -13.44
N HIS A 51 1.67 13.62 -13.25
CA HIS A 51 2.13 12.38 -12.58
C HIS A 51 3.19 11.57 -13.34
N HIS A 52 3.67 12.06 -14.49
CA HIS A 52 4.76 11.48 -15.28
C HIS A 52 6.15 12.04 -14.93
N VAL A 53 6.23 13.09 -14.11
CA VAL A 53 7.52 13.64 -13.64
C VAL A 53 7.97 12.91 -12.38
N VAL A 54 8.67 11.78 -12.57
CA VAL A 54 9.11 10.92 -11.47
C VAL A 54 10.56 10.47 -11.61
N ASP A 55 11.24 10.30 -10.47
CA ASP A 55 12.53 9.63 -10.39
C ASP A 55 12.35 8.18 -9.96
N ARG A 56 13.03 7.26 -10.63
CA ARG A 56 13.12 5.87 -10.16
C ARG A 56 13.98 5.83 -8.90
N ILE A 57 13.53 5.10 -7.89
CA ILE A 57 14.32 4.80 -6.68
C ILE A 57 15.04 3.48 -6.94
N GLU A 58 16.34 3.55 -7.20
CA GLU A 58 17.18 2.39 -7.51
C GLU A 58 17.29 1.41 -6.32
N GLY A 59 17.52 0.13 -6.63
CA GLY A 59 17.80 -0.92 -5.65
C GLY A 59 16.61 -1.36 -4.78
N LYS A 60 15.40 -0.85 -5.02
CA LYS A 60 14.19 -1.27 -4.28
C LYS A 60 13.28 -2.09 -5.20
N LEU A 61 13.04 -3.35 -4.82
CA LEU A 61 11.99 -4.21 -5.38
C LEU A 61 10.77 -4.21 -4.43
N PRO A 62 9.54 -4.12 -4.95
CA PRO A 62 9.20 -3.76 -6.34
C PRO A 62 9.67 -2.34 -6.68
N THR A 63 9.88 -2.08 -7.98
CA THR A 63 10.40 -0.78 -8.45
C THR A 63 9.55 0.36 -7.88
N LYS A 64 10.21 1.34 -7.24
CA LYS A 64 9.56 2.53 -6.68
C LYS A 64 9.91 3.77 -7.49
N PHE A 65 8.97 4.70 -7.55
CA PHE A 65 9.12 6.03 -8.14
C PHE A 65 8.88 7.10 -7.09
N ARG A 66 9.51 8.27 -7.26
CA ARG A 66 9.34 9.46 -6.43
C ARG A 66 8.89 10.62 -7.31
N CYS A 67 7.79 11.28 -6.99
CA CYS A 67 7.39 12.52 -7.65
C CYS A 67 8.45 13.60 -7.39
N ARG A 68 8.91 14.31 -8.44
CA ARG A 68 9.89 15.40 -8.28
C ARG A 68 9.34 16.63 -7.59
N HIS A 69 8.01 16.80 -7.57
CA HIS A 69 7.35 17.97 -7.01
C HIS A 69 6.95 17.78 -5.55
N CYS A 70 6.14 16.76 -5.24
CA CYS A 70 5.67 16.54 -3.87
C CYS A 70 6.54 15.55 -3.07
N GLY A 71 7.53 14.92 -3.70
CA GLY A 71 8.41 13.93 -3.05
C GLY A 71 7.73 12.59 -2.72
N ALA A 72 6.42 12.47 -2.95
CA ALA A 72 5.66 11.26 -2.67
C ALA A 72 6.19 10.07 -3.46
N THR A 73 6.15 8.87 -2.87
CA THR A 73 6.63 7.64 -3.51
C THR A 73 5.50 6.67 -3.87
N LYS A 74 5.60 5.97 -5.00
CA LYS A 74 4.68 4.90 -5.41
C LYS A 74 5.45 3.70 -5.98
N GLY A 75 4.93 2.48 -5.78
CA GLY A 75 5.46 1.27 -6.40
C GLY A 75 4.80 0.97 -7.75
N THR A 76 5.49 0.26 -8.64
CA THR A 76 4.92 -0.25 -9.92
C THR A 76 3.83 -1.29 -9.70
N GLU A 77 3.85 -1.97 -8.57
CA GLU A 77 3.04 -3.17 -8.33
C GLU A 77 1.75 -2.90 -7.57
N ILE A 78 1.32 -1.64 -7.54
CA ILE A 78 0.04 -1.27 -6.93
C ILE A 78 -1.13 -2.07 -7.53
N ILE A 79 -1.05 -2.39 -8.83
CA ILE A 79 -2.02 -3.26 -9.52
C ILE A 79 -2.11 -4.65 -8.88
N PHE A 80 -0.97 -5.32 -8.62
CA PHE A 80 -1.00 -6.67 -8.03
C PHE A 80 -1.53 -6.67 -6.59
N TYR A 81 -1.27 -5.60 -5.82
CA TYR A 81 -1.85 -5.47 -4.49
C TYR A 81 -3.37 -5.24 -4.52
N ILE A 82 -3.86 -4.42 -5.47
CA ILE A 82 -5.30 -4.22 -5.67
C ILE A 82 -5.95 -5.54 -6.11
N GLU A 83 -5.36 -6.25 -7.07
CA GLU A 83 -5.86 -7.54 -7.56
C GLU A 83 -5.88 -8.60 -6.45
N GLY A 84 -4.84 -8.67 -5.61
CA GLY A 84 -4.81 -9.56 -4.45
C GLY A 84 -5.87 -9.21 -3.39
N PHE A 85 -6.10 -7.91 -3.15
CA PHE A 85 -7.15 -7.45 -2.22
C PHE A 85 -8.55 -7.78 -2.73
N VAL A 86 -8.79 -7.58 -4.03
CA VAL A 86 -10.05 -7.97 -4.70
C VAL A 86 -10.25 -9.47 -4.66
N ALA A 87 -9.22 -10.27 -4.96
CA ALA A 87 -9.26 -11.74 -4.89
C ALA A 87 -9.57 -12.25 -3.47
N ALA A 88 -9.20 -11.49 -2.43
CA ALA A 88 -9.55 -11.77 -1.04
C ALA A 88 -10.96 -11.30 -0.63
N GLY A 89 -11.75 -10.77 -1.57
CA GLY A 89 -13.11 -10.29 -1.37
C GLY A 89 -13.24 -8.81 -1.00
N GLY A 90 -12.16 -8.02 -1.11
CA GLY A 90 -12.17 -6.58 -0.89
C GLY A 90 -12.63 -5.77 -2.12
N ASP A 91 -12.93 -4.49 -1.92
CA ASP A 91 -13.23 -3.55 -3.01
C ASP A 91 -11.95 -2.84 -3.47
N GLY A 92 -11.56 -3.03 -4.74
CA GLY A 92 -10.39 -2.38 -5.33
C GLY A 92 -10.46 -0.85 -5.29
N LYS A 93 -11.66 -0.27 -5.35
CA LYS A 93 -11.88 1.19 -5.25
C LYS A 93 -11.54 1.76 -3.88
N ALA A 94 -11.53 0.92 -2.83
CA ALA A 94 -11.08 1.32 -1.51
C ALA A 94 -9.56 1.56 -1.45
N VAL A 95 -8.80 0.98 -2.38
CA VAL A 95 -7.34 1.16 -2.51
C VAL A 95 -7.02 2.20 -3.58
N TRP A 96 -7.71 2.16 -4.72
CA TRP A 96 -7.55 3.10 -5.83
C TRP A 96 -8.91 3.47 -6.42
N PRO A 97 -9.45 4.68 -6.18
CA PRO A 97 -10.84 5.04 -6.54
C PRO A 97 -11.20 4.88 -8.03
N GLU A 98 -10.21 5.02 -8.92
CA GLU A 98 -10.37 4.86 -10.38
C GLU A 98 -10.25 3.41 -10.85
N TRP A 99 -10.14 2.44 -9.94
CA TRP A 99 -10.08 1.02 -10.30
C TRP A 99 -11.39 0.60 -10.98
N ASP A 100 -11.30 0.13 -12.23
CA ASP A 100 -12.43 -0.16 -13.11
C ASP A 100 -12.37 -1.56 -13.77
N ARG A 101 -11.41 -2.40 -13.37
CA ARG A 101 -11.33 -3.82 -13.78
C ARG A 101 -12.32 -4.71 -13.04
#